data_AF-A0AAP0M3M6-F1
#
_entry.id   AF-A0AAP0M3M6-F1
#
_cell.length_a   1.000
_cell.length_b   1.000
_cell.length_c   1.000
_cell.angle_alpha   90.00
_cell.angle_beta   90.00
_cell.angle_gamma   90.00
#
_symmetry.space_group_name_H-M   'P 1'
#
loop_
_entity.id
_entity.type
_entity.pdbx_description
1 polymer ?
#
loop_
_entity_poly.entity_id
_entity_poly.type
_entity_poly.pdbx_seq_one_letter_code
_entity_poly.pdbx_strand_id
1 'polypeptide(L)'
;MEGRLLACLSLFLYVTDYIRVYRVSFDHVLTVINILTKSFYIRNLVSKKRRRMLVEGYDLDMSYITDRLLAMSFPAEHMRAVYRNPLWQVKAVLDMRHQEHYKVYNLCIEETYDPEHFYSRVERYPFDDNHVPPLEMIKLLCESVHSWLSSDPKNIAVIHCMAGKGRTGLMVCSYLVYTGMSAEEALQLYAHKRTTNNEGVSIPSQRRYVGYWNNIISFPRGVHSGTPDVNLPKRCSRELLRVRLYDTINTDAVFFVVSELQEVTGQLYRPAMELSRSSCRPVKKGNQRNTNHKYYVSCIEDEEEGSKLESEEPRVVVQMDTENSIIYQKTCLDHYFDKPLQVSGDVRVIFYQKMIGSRFFYACFNTAFIRNSMLQFSIRDLDKVGSRGRSICGPSFCLELLFGPANPKCSLVHPHDDDNDDDDDDKHFSHD
;
A
#
# COMPACT_ATOMS: atom_id res chain seq x y z
N MET A 1 -4.02 13.29 18.30
CA MET A 1 -2.84 12.58 18.89
C MET A 1 -2.26 13.37 20.05
N GLU A 2 -2.31 14.70 20.02
CA GLU A 2 -1.83 15.60 21.08
C GLU A 2 -2.43 15.34 22.46
N GLY A 3 -3.76 15.12 22.57
CA GLY A 3 -4.40 14.83 23.86
C GLY A 3 -3.96 13.53 24.55
N ARG A 4 -3.33 12.60 23.83
CA ARG A 4 -2.83 11.31 24.39
C ARG A 4 -1.34 11.34 24.69
N LEU A 5 -0.58 12.17 23.97
CA LEU A 5 0.80 12.50 24.31
C LEU A 5 0.83 13.33 25.60
N LEU A 6 -0.13 14.26 25.77
CA LEU A 6 -0.34 15.02 27.01
C LEU A 6 -0.70 14.12 28.20
N ALA A 7 -1.48 13.06 28.00
CA ALA A 7 -1.78 12.09 29.06
C ALA A 7 -0.54 11.27 29.46
N CYS A 8 0.32 10.91 28.49
CA CYS A 8 1.57 10.21 28.78
C CYS A 8 2.62 11.13 29.43
N LEU A 9 2.72 12.38 28.98
CA LEU A 9 3.56 13.41 29.59
C LEU A 9 3.06 13.79 30.99
N SER A 10 1.74 13.86 31.19
CA SER A 10 1.14 14.09 32.51
C SER A 10 1.42 12.94 33.46
N LEU A 11 1.33 11.69 32.99
CA LEU A 11 1.68 10.52 33.79
C LEU A 11 3.19 10.48 34.11
N PHE A 12 4.04 10.86 33.14
CA PHE A 12 5.49 10.91 33.32
C PHE A 12 5.89 12.01 34.32
N LEU A 13 5.30 13.21 34.21
CA LEU A 13 5.51 14.32 35.13
C LEU A 13 5.01 14.00 36.54
N TYR A 14 3.84 13.35 36.64
CA TYR A 14 3.29 12.89 37.92
C TYR A 14 4.20 11.87 38.60
N VAL A 15 4.78 10.95 37.83
CA VAL A 15 5.75 9.97 38.35
C VAL A 15 7.06 10.63 38.76
N THR A 16 7.58 11.60 37.99
CA THR A 16 8.81 12.32 38.36
C THR A 16 8.63 13.21 39.60
N ASP A 17 7.48 13.88 39.74
CA ASP A 17 7.16 14.66 40.95
C ASP A 17 6.92 13.75 42.16
N TYR A 18 6.29 12.59 41.96
CA TYR A 18 6.13 11.59 43.02
C TYR A 18 7.49 11.03 43.49
N ILE A 19 8.43 10.79 42.58
CA ILE A 19 9.81 10.37 42.90
C ILE A 19 10.54 11.44 43.71
N ARG A 20 10.39 12.72 43.33
CA ARG A 20 11.05 13.86 43.98
C ARG A 20 10.49 14.13 45.38
N VAL A 21 9.18 14.00 45.57
CA VAL A 21 8.50 14.32 46.84
C VAL A 21 8.63 13.20 47.87
N TYR A 22 8.59 11.93 47.46
CA TYR A 22 8.49 10.81 48.40
C TYR A 22 9.80 10.05 48.65
N ARG A 23 10.95 10.49 48.10
CA ARG A 23 12.25 9.81 48.21
C ARG A 23 12.15 8.30 47.95
N VAL A 24 11.34 7.95 46.95
CA VAL A 24 11.10 6.55 46.58
C VAL A 24 12.41 5.98 46.04
N SER A 25 12.91 4.92 46.67
CA SER A 25 14.12 4.20 46.21
C SER A 25 14.02 3.90 44.71
N PHE A 26 15.14 4.03 44.00
CA PHE A 26 15.28 3.64 42.60
C PHE A 26 14.74 2.22 42.34
N ASP A 27 14.87 1.32 43.31
CA ASP A 27 14.34 -0.05 43.26
C ASP A 27 12.81 -0.12 43.22
N HIS A 28 12.09 0.79 43.89
CA HIS A 28 10.63 0.84 43.84
C HIS A 28 10.13 1.35 42.49
N VAL A 29 10.84 2.30 41.87
CA VAL A 29 10.53 2.76 40.51
C VAL A 29 10.78 1.62 39.51
N LEU A 30 11.90 0.91 39.64
CA LEU A 30 12.19 -0.30 38.85
C LEU A 30 11.15 -1.40 39.07
N THR A 31 10.64 -1.55 40.30
CA THR A 31 9.59 -2.51 40.62
C THR A 31 8.26 -2.13 39.99
N VAL A 32 7.86 -0.86 40.02
CA VAL A 32 6.65 -0.38 39.35
C VAL A 32 6.78 -0.47 37.84
N ILE A 33 7.93 -0.11 37.27
CA ILE A 33 8.23 -0.33 35.84
C ILE A 33 8.19 -1.82 35.52
N ASN A 34 8.73 -2.71 36.38
CA ASN A 34 8.65 -4.16 36.21
C ASN A 34 7.23 -4.72 36.31
N ILE A 35 6.39 -4.16 37.17
CA ILE A 35 4.97 -4.51 37.27
C ILE A 35 4.22 -4.04 36.02
N LEU A 36 4.54 -2.85 35.52
CA LEU A 36 3.96 -2.30 34.29
C LEU A 36 4.44 -3.04 33.04
N THR A 37 5.72 -3.45 32.96
CA THR A 37 6.25 -4.30 31.87
C THR A 37 5.72 -5.73 31.97
N LYS A 38 5.34 -6.22 33.16
CA LYS A 38 4.63 -7.49 33.35
C LYS A 38 3.10 -7.37 33.17
N SER A 39 2.55 -6.17 33.05
CA SER A 39 1.10 -5.99 33.01
C SER A 39 0.52 -6.35 31.63
N PHE A 40 0.06 -7.59 31.51
CA PHE A 40 -0.75 -8.10 30.39
C PHE A 40 -1.87 -7.15 29.98
N TYR A 41 -2.42 -6.38 30.93
CA TYR A 41 -3.54 -5.47 30.71
C TYR A 41 -3.24 -4.36 29.68
N ILE A 42 -2.08 -3.70 29.77
CA ILE A 42 -1.71 -2.61 28.83
C ILE A 42 -1.49 -3.16 27.42
N ARG A 43 -0.85 -4.33 27.32
CA ARG A 43 -0.57 -5.00 26.03
C ARG A 43 -1.86 -5.46 25.35
N ASN A 44 -2.82 -5.98 26.12
CA ASN A 44 -4.14 -6.34 25.63
C ASN A 44 -4.90 -5.13 25.07
N LEU A 45 -4.84 -3.98 25.76
CA LEU A 45 -5.46 -2.74 25.27
C LEU A 45 -4.85 -2.25 23.93
N VAL A 46 -3.53 -2.35 23.76
CA VAL A 46 -2.85 -2.01 22.48
C VAL A 46 -3.16 -3.01 21.37
N SER A 47 -3.40 -4.27 21.75
CA SER A 47 -3.76 -5.35 20.83
C SER A 47 -5.17 -5.24 20.30
N LYS A 48 -6.07 -4.64 21.09
CA LYS A 48 -7.48 -4.48 20.74
C LYS A 48 -8.07 -5.84 20.33
N LYS A 49 -8.57 -5.97 19.10
CA LYS A 49 -9.22 -7.16 18.54
C LYS A 49 -8.26 -8.09 17.79
N ARG A 50 -6.94 -7.99 18.02
CA ARG A 50 -5.95 -8.89 17.42
C ARG A 50 -5.77 -10.14 18.28
N ARG A 51 -5.59 -11.29 17.63
CA ARG A 51 -5.33 -12.55 18.33
C ARG A 51 -3.90 -12.53 18.89
N ARG A 52 -3.78 -12.91 20.15
CA ARG A 52 -2.49 -13.06 20.84
C ARG A 52 -2.24 -14.54 21.10
N MET A 53 -0.97 -14.93 21.12
CA MET A 53 -0.55 -16.30 21.38
C MET A 53 0.06 -16.34 22.78
N LEU A 54 -0.42 -17.29 23.59
CA LEU A 54 0.17 -17.62 24.88
C LEU A 54 1.09 -18.84 24.71
N VAL A 55 2.37 -18.70 25.00
CA VAL A 55 3.37 -19.77 24.88
C VAL A 55 4.23 -19.78 26.14
N GLU A 56 4.21 -20.85 26.93
CA GLU A 56 5.04 -21.01 28.14
C GLU A 56 5.00 -19.76 29.06
N GLY A 57 3.80 -19.17 29.22
CA GLY A 57 3.60 -17.96 30.03
C GLY A 57 3.89 -16.63 29.33
N TYR A 58 4.45 -16.64 28.11
CA TYR A 58 4.61 -15.44 27.28
C TYR A 58 3.34 -15.15 26.48
N ASP A 59 2.76 -13.97 26.68
CA ASP A 59 1.63 -13.47 25.90
C ASP A 59 2.12 -12.47 24.85
N LEU A 60 2.11 -12.88 23.59
CA LEU A 60 2.64 -12.13 22.47
C LEU A 60 1.56 -11.86 21.41
N ASP A 61 1.54 -10.64 20.89
CA ASP A 61 0.70 -10.24 19.75
C ASP A 61 1.30 -10.83 18.45
N MET A 62 1.07 -12.12 18.26
CA MET A 62 1.52 -12.94 17.11
C MET A 62 0.50 -14.04 16.80
N SER A 63 0.44 -14.47 15.54
CA SER A 63 -0.51 -15.49 15.07
C SER A 63 0.05 -16.23 13.86
N TYR A 64 -0.04 -17.55 13.86
CA TYR A 64 0.18 -18.37 12.67
C TYR A 64 -0.99 -18.16 11.70
N ILE A 65 -0.66 -17.70 10.50
CA ILE A 65 -1.62 -17.56 9.39
C ILE A 65 -1.74 -18.89 8.66
N THR A 66 -0.59 -19.53 8.42
CA THR A 66 -0.45 -20.94 8.06
C THR A 66 0.57 -21.58 9.01
N ASP A 67 0.82 -22.88 8.87
CA ASP A 67 1.79 -23.60 9.71
C ASP A 67 3.21 -23.04 9.60
N ARG A 68 3.53 -22.41 8.46
CA ARG A 68 4.88 -21.91 8.13
C ARG A 68 4.96 -20.39 7.94
N LEU A 69 3.84 -19.68 8.14
CA LEU A 69 3.77 -18.23 8.00
C LEU A 69 3.19 -17.59 9.25
N LEU A 70 4.03 -16.83 9.96
CA LEU A 70 3.68 -16.17 11.21
C LEU A 70 3.63 -14.65 11.02
N ALA A 71 2.54 -14.04 11.50
CA ALA A 71 2.37 -12.59 11.51
C ALA A 71 2.43 -12.07 12.95
N MET A 72 3.18 -10.98 13.20
CA MET A 72 3.29 -10.39 14.54
C MET A 72 3.31 -8.87 14.55
N SER A 73 3.11 -8.29 15.74
CA SER A 73 3.42 -6.88 16.01
C SER A 73 4.92 -6.67 16.26
N PHE A 74 5.37 -5.43 16.19
CA PHE A 74 6.79 -5.07 16.30
C PHE A 74 7.44 -5.62 17.59
N PRO A 75 8.59 -6.32 17.48
CA PRO A 75 9.40 -6.72 18.62
C PRO A 75 10.13 -5.49 19.15
N ALA A 76 9.70 -5.00 20.30
CA ALA A 76 10.13 -3.75 20.88
C ALA A 76 11.22 -3.94 21.94
N GLU A 77 12.17 -3.02 21.95
CA GLU A 77 13.18 -2.86 23.00
C GLU A 77 12.76 -1.73 23.97
N HIS A 78 13.45 -1.69 25.12
CA HIS A 78 13.34 -0.62 26.13
C HIS A 78 11.90 -0.30 26.55
N MET A 79 11.57 0.99 26.72
CA MET A 79 10.27 1.45 27.23
C MET A 79 9.08 1.03 26.37
N ARG A 80 9.29 0.73 25.08
CA ARG A 80 8.20 0.29 24.18
C ARG A 80 7.79 -1.16 24.44
N ALA A 81 8.67 -1.98 25.02
CA ALA A 81 8.36 -3.34 25.47
C ALA A 81 7.30 -3.39 26.59
N VAL A 82 7.01 -2.26 27.25
CA VAL A 82 5.90 -2.17 28.22
C VAL A 82 4.56 -2.48 27.54
N TYR A 83 4.35 -1.97 26.33
CA TYR A 83 3.05 -2.01 25.66
C TYR A 83 3.03 -2.71 24.30
N ARG A 84 4.20 -3.14 23.78
CA ARG A 84 4.37 -4.02 22.61
C ARG A 84 5.00 -5.35 23.01
N ASN A 85 5.22 -6.24 22.05
CA ASN A 85 5.92 -7.51 22.25
C ASN A 85 7.38 -7.22 22.67
N PRO A 86 7.85 -7.63 23.86
CA PRO A 86 9.27 -7.51 24.19
C PRO A 86 10.09 -8.36 23.24
N LEU A 87 11.14 -7.78 22.65
CA LEU A 87 11.98 -8.47 21.68
C LEU A 87 12.54 -9.78 22.23
N TRP A 88 13.04 -9.78 23.47
CA TRP A 88 13.61 -10.98 24.10
C TRP A 88 12.58 -12.11 24.28
N GLN A 89 11.30 -11.79 24.51
CA GLN A 89 10.23 -12.79 24.60
C GLN A 89 9.91 -13.36 23.22
N VAL A 90 9.88 -12.50 22.19
CA VAL A 90 9.73 -12.94 20.80
C VAL A 90 10.85 -13.90 20.42
N LYS A 91 12.11 -13.52 20.69
CA LYS A 91 13.28 -14.37 20.46
C LYS A 91 13.16 -15.70 21.19
N ALA A 92 12.85 -15.70 22.49
CA ALA A 92 12.71 -16.93 23.27
C ALA A 92 11.64 -17.87 22.71
N VAL A 93 10.47 -17.34 22.33
CA VAL A 93 9.38 -18.16 21.75
C VAL A 93 9.75 -18.70 20.38
N LEU A 94 10.42 -17.92 19.54
CA LEU A 94 10.86 -18.37 18.22
C LEU A 94 11.98 -19.41 18.33
N ASP A 95 12.97 -19.21 19.20
CA ASP A 95 14.05 -20.16 19.42
C ASP A 95 13.53 -21.48 19.99
N MET A 96 12.60 -21.43 20.95
CA MET A 96 12.02 -22.63 21.55
C MET A 96 11.20 -23.47 20.55
N ARG A 97 10.48 -22.82 19.63
CA ARG A 97 9.59 -23.53 18.68
C ARG A 97 10.25 -23.86 17.34
N HIS A 98 11.18 -23.02 16.91
CA HIS A 98 11.74 -23.00 15.54
C HIS A 98 13.23 -22.69 15.55
N GLN A 99 13.99 -23.23 16.49
CA GLN A 99 15.44 -23.02 16.58
C GLN A 99 16.10 -23.15 15.20
N GLU A 100 16.84 -22.12 14.78
CA GLU A 100 17.51 -22.03 13.46
C GLU A 100 16.61 -22.03 12.21
N HIS A 101 15.32 -22.32 12.36
CA HIS A 101 14.35 -22.48 11.29
C HIS A 101 13.37 -21.29 11.16
N TYR A 102 13.75 -20.09 11.59
CA TYR A 102 12.97 -18.88 11.32
C TYR A 102 13.78 -17.75 10.70
N LYS A 103 13.11 -16.96 9.85
CA LYS A 103 13.60 -15.70 9.28
C LYS A 103 12.56 -14.61 9.44
N VAL A 104 13.01 -13.42 9.82
CA VAL A 104 12.15 -12.27 10.16
C VAL A 104 12.15 -11.24 9.03
N TYR A 105 10.98 -10.71 8.70
CA TYR A 105 10.78 -9.69 7.68
C TYR A 105 10.17 -8.43 8.32
N ASN A 106 10.95 -7.36 8.38
CA ASN A 106 10.56 -6.09 8.98
C ASN A 106 10.05 -5.10 7.92
N LEU A 107 8.78 -4.72 8.02
CA LEU A 107 8.12 -3.79 7.10
C LEU A 107 8.15 -2.32 7.56
N CYS A 108 8.75 -2.03 8.71
CA CYS A 108 8.80 -0.68 9.28
C CYS A 108 9.88 0.16 8.60
N ILE A 109 9.48 1.32 8.08
CA ILE A 109 10.44 2.38 7.73
C ILE A 109 10.86 3.15 8.97
N GLU A 110 9.92 3.34 9.91
CA GLU A 110 10.06 4.21 11.08
C GLU A 110 10.93 3.63 12.20
N GLU A 111 11.13 2.30 12.24
CA GLU A 111 11.74 1.63 13.38
C GLU A 111 12.55 0.39 12.93
N THR A 112 13.68 0.21 13.59
CA THR A 112 14.63 -0.90 13.40
C THR A 112 15.10 -1.42 14.75
N TYR A 113 15.73 -2.58 14.75
CA TYR A 113 16.42 -3.19 15.87
C TYR A 113 17.64 -3.91 15.30
N ASP A 114 18.61 -4.22 16.16
CA ASP A 114 19.82 -4.94 15.74
C ASP A 114 19.43 -6.36 15.24
N PRO A 115 19.74 -6.72 13.98
CA PRO A 115 19.41 -8.03 13.42
C PRO A 115 20.13 -9.19 14.11
N GLU A 116 21.23 -8.95 14.83
CA GLU A 116 21.93 -9.99 15.60
C GLU A 116 21.04 -10.66 16.65
N HIS A 117 20.03 -9.96 17.15
CA HIS A 117 19.02 -10.53 18.05
C HIS A 117 18.29 -11.75 17.46
N PHE A 118 18.20 -11.82 16.14
CA PHE A 118 17.60 -12.93 15.40
C PHE A 118 18.65 -13.64 14.54
N TYR A 119 19.89 -13.69 15.02
CA TYR A 119 21.01 -14.38 14.37
C TYR A 119 21.26 -13.88 12.94
N SER A 120 21.07 -12.59 12.72
CA SER A 120 21.20 -11.93 11.41
C SER A 120 20.26 -12.46 10.33
N ARG A 121 19.21 -13.21 10.70
CA ARG A 121 18.14 -13.69 9.80
C ARG A 121 16.99 -12.69 9.72
N VAL A 122 17.30 -11.42 9.43
CA VAL A 122 16.33 -10.33 9.31
C VAL A 122 16.48 -9.65 7.95
N GLU A 123 15.39 -9.55 7.19
CA GLU A 123 15.32 -8.72 5.99
C GLU A 123 14.35 -7.55 6.18
N ARG A 124 14.61 -6.45 5.47
CA ARG A 124 13.79 -5.23 5.55
C ARG A 124 13.13 -4.92 4.22
N TYR A 125 11.82 -4.68 4.27
CA TYR A 125 10.99 -4.22 3.15
C TYR A 125 10.18 -3.00 3.62
N PRO A 126 10.84 -1.87 3.86
CA PRO A 126 10.25 -0.75 4.58
C PRO A 126 9.27 0.05 3.71
N PHE A 127 8.08 0.33 4.25
CA PHE A 127 7.14 1.30 3.67
C PHE A 127 6.24 1.94 4.73
N ASP A 128 5.70 3.11 4.38
CA ASP A 128 4.94 3.99 5.27
C ASP A 128 3.73 3.30 5.91
N ASP A 129 3.46 3.64 7.17
CA ASP A 129 2.28 3.13 7.86
C ASP A 129 0.99 3.62 7.20
N ASN A 130 0.04 2.70 7.00
CA ASN A 130 -1.20 2.93 6.25
C ASN A 130 -0.99 3.26 4.75
N HIS A 131 0.20 2.99 4.20
CA HIS A 131 0.47 3.07 2.76
C HIS A 131 0.46 1.69 2.11
N VAL A 132 0.72 1.71 0.81
CA VAL A 132 0.99 0.57 -0.07
C VAL A 132 2.44 0.61 -0.56
N PRO A 133 3.13 -0.53 -0.67
CA PRO A 133 4.46 -0.60 -1.26
C PRO A 133 4.38 -0.67 -2.80
N PRO A 134 5.49 -0.40 -3.51
CA PRO A 134 5.58 -0.74 -4.92
C PRO A 134 5.37 -2.23 -5.18
N LEU A 135 4.74 -2.59 -6.30
CA LEU A 135 4.51 -4.00 -6.67
C LEU A 135 5.82 -4.82 -6.77
N GLU A 136 6.91 -4.17 -7.16
CA GLU A 136 8.24 -4.78 -7.19
C GLU A 136 8.73 -5.18 -5.79
N MET A 137 8.46 -4.37 -4.76
CA MET A 137 8.79 -4.73 -3.37
C MET A 137 7.95 -5.93 -2.90
N ILE A 138 6.70 -6.05 -3.36
CA ILE A 138 5.86 -7.23 -3.10
C ILE A 138 6.50 -8.48 -3.72
N LYS A 139 6.94 -8.39 -4.98
CA LYS A 139 7.66 -9.48 -5.67
C LYS A 139 8.90 -9.93 -4.90
N LEU A 140 9.79 -9.00 -4.59
CA LEU A 140 11.05 -9.30 -3.89
C LEU A 140 10.80 -9.98 -2.54
N LEU A 141 9.82 -9.51 -1.76
CA LEU A 141 9.48 -10.17 -0.50
C LEU A 141 8.92 -11.58 -0.74
N CYS A 142 8.00 -11.76 -1.70
CA CYS A 142 7.41 -13.06 -1.97
C CYS A 142 8.46 -14.08 -2.42
N GLU A 143 9.40 -13.68 -3.28
CA GLU A 143 10.51 -14.51 -3.74
C GLU A 143 11.45 -14.89 -2.59
N SER A 144 11.83 -13.93 -1.73
CA SER A 144 12.68 -14.21 -0.55
C SER A 144 12.00 -15.15 0.46
N VAL A 145 10.71 -14.92 0.74
CA VAL A 145 9.91 -15.80 1.60
C VAL A 145 9.81 -17.20 1.00
N HIS A 146 9.52 -17.30 -0.31
CA HIS A 146 9.42 -18.58 -1.00
C HIS A 146 10.74 -19.35 -0.98
N SER A 147 11.86 -18.68 -1.28
CA SER A 147 13.20 -19.27 -1.25
C SER A 147 13.54 -19.80 0.16
N TRP A 148 13.30 -19.00 1.20
CA TRP A 148 13.53 -19.42 2.59
C TRP A 148 12.66 -20.62 3.00
N LEU A 149 11.38 -20.62 2.64
CA LEU A 149 10.48 -21.74 2.96
C LEU A 149 10.78 -22.99 2.12
N SER A 150 11.38 -22.84 0.94
CA SER A 150 11.73 -23.99 0.08
C SER A 150 13.04 -24.65 0.49
N SER A 151 13.92 -23.96 1.22
CA SER A 151 15.23 -24.50 1.59
C SER A 151 15.19 -25.58 2.68
N ASP A 152 14.17 -25.58 3.54
CA ASP A 152 13.95 -26.61 4.56
C ASP A 152 12.45 -26.67 4.92
N PRO A 153 11.81 -27.86 4.98
CA PRO A 153 10.40 -27.99 5.37
C PRO A 153 10.08 -27.49 6.78
N LYS A 154 11.06 -27.42 7.69
CA LYS A 154 10.91 -26.87 9.04
C LYS A 154 10.91 -25.35 9.07
N ASN A 155 11.42 -24.70 8.01
CA ASN A 155 11.54 -23.25 8.00
C ASN A 155 10.17 -22.57 8.11
N ILE A 156 10.12 -21.50 8.88
CA ILE A 156 8.98 -20.57 8.98
C ILE A 156 9.41 -19.15 8.62
N ALA A 157 8.47 -18.38 8.06
CA ALA A 157 8.66 -16.96 7.78
C ALA A 157 7.85 -16.11 8.78
N VAL A 158 8.52 -15.13 9.38
CA VAL A 158 7.92 -14.24 10.38
C VAL A 158 7.83 -12.82 9.81
N ILE A 159 6.63 -12.36 9.47
CA ILE A 159 6.42 -11.03 8.88
C ILE A 159 5.81 -10.09 9.91
N HIS A 160 6.38 -8.90 10.09
CA HIS A 160 5.86 -7.92 11.04
C HIS A 160 5.93 -6.47 10.53
N CYS A 161 5.10 -5.63 11.13
CA CYS A 161 5.21 -4.17 11.04
C CYS A 161 5.04 -3.60 12.45
N MET A 162 4.54 -2.37 12.61
CA MET A 162 4.15 -1.86 13.92
C MET A 162 3.06 -2.73 14.56
N ALA A 163 1.82 -2.66 14.08
CA ALA A 163 0.69 -3.36 14.71
C ALA A 163 0.51 -4.81 14.24
N GLY A 164 1.22 -5.24 13.19
CA GLY A 164 1.03 -6.56 12.61
C GLY A 164 -0.36 -6.75 12.00
N LYS A 165 -0.91 -5.73 11.32
CA LYS A 165 -2.28 -5.73 10.79
C LYS A 165 -2.36 -5.34 9.31
N GLY A 166 -2.23 -4.05 8.99
CA GLY A 166 -2.39 -3.55 7.61
C GLY A 166 -1.23 -3.95 6.69
N ARG A 167 -0.04 -3.37 6.92
CA ARG A 167 1.18 -3.65 6.14
C ARG A 167 1.53 -5.14 6.12
N THR A 168 1.56 -5.77 7.30
CA THR A 168 1.79 -7.20 7.44
C THR A 168 0.75 -8.01 6.68
N GLY A 169 -0.53 -7.67 6.79
CA GLY A 169 -1.58 -8.37 6.07
C GLY A 169 -1.45 -8.25 4.56
N LEU A 170 -1.10 -7.07 4.04
CA LEU A 170 -0.84 -6.89 2.60
C LEU A 170 0.26 -7.86 2.13
N MET A 171 1.42 -7.88 2.78
CA MET A 171 2.55 -8.73 2.36
C MET A 171 2.27 -10.21 2.57
N VAL A 172 1.64 -10.58 3.69
CA VAL A 172 1.22 -11.97 3.97
C VAL A 172 0.22 -12.46 2.94
N CYS A 173 -0.82 -11.67 2.64
CA CYS A 173 -1.82 -12.06 1.64
C CYS A 173 -1.19 -12.15 0.25
N SER A 174 -0.27 -11.25 -0.08
CA SER A 174 0.45 -11.29 -1.37
C SER A 174 1.29 -12.56 -1.51
N TYR A 175 1.93 -13.02 -0.43
CA TYR A 175 2.64 -14.30 -0.45
C TYR A 175 1.70 -15.51 -0.58
N LEU A 176 0.55 -15.49 0.10
CA LEU A 176 -0.46 -16.55 -0.08
C LEU A 176 -0.96 -16.62 -1.53
N VAL A 177 -1.15 -15.45 -2.16
CA VAL A 177 -1.48 -15.35 -3.59
C VAL A 177 -0.36 -15.91 -4.45
N TYR A 178 0.90 -15.59 -4.13
CA TYR A 178 2.08 -16.15 -4.79
C TYR A 178 2.14 -17.68 -4.71
N THR A 179 1.54 -18.29 -3.68
CA THR A 179 1.43 -19.76 -3.54
C THR A 179 0.18 -20.38 -4.17
N GLY A 180 -0.63 -19.61 -4.91
CA GLY A 180 -1.77 -20.12 -5.68
C GLY A 180 -3.15 -19.81 -5.10
N MET A 181 -3.24 -19.08 -3.98
CA MET A 181 -4.53 -18.66 -3.42
C MET A 181 -5.09 -17.45 -4.17
N SER A 182 -6.42 -17.28 -4.22
CA SER A 182 -6.98 -16.02 -4.72
C SER A 182 -6.77 -14.87 -3.72
N ALA A 183 -6.74 -13.63 -4.21
CA ALA A 183 -6.65 -12.44 -3.35
C ALA A 183 -7.73 -12.41 -2.25
N GLU A 184 -8.97 -12.79 -2.58
CA GLU A 184 -10.08 -12.74 -1.63
C GLU A 184 -9.95 -13.80 -0.54
N GLU A 185 -9.62 -15.04 -0.91
CA GLU A 185 -9.34 -16.12 0.06
C GLU A 185 -8.18 -15.75 0.99
N ALA A 186 -7.10 -15.19 0.45
CA ALA A 186 -5.93 -14.77 1.23
C ALA A 186 -6.29 -13.69 2.25
N LEU A 187 -7.05 -12.67 1.82
CA LEU A 187 -7.53 -11.58 2.69
C LEU A 187 -8.46 -12.10 3.79
N GLN A 188 -9.35 -13.04 3.47
CA GLN A 188 -10.26 -13.66 4.43
C GLN A 188 -9.53 -14.54 5.44
N LEU A 189 -8.61 -15.41 4.97
CA LEU A 189 -7.79 -16.25 5.83
C LEU A 189 -6.98 -15.40 6.81
N TYR A 190 -6.32 -14.36 6.31
CA TYR A 190 -5.55 -13.45 7.17
C TYR A 190 -6.43 -12.77 8.20
N ALA A 191 -7.60 -12.27 7.81
CA ALA A 191 -8.55 -11.63 8.72
C ALA A 191 -9.01 -12.58 9.84
N HIS A 192 -9.35 -13.81 9.48
CA HIS A 192 -9.80 -14.85 10.41
C HIS A 192 -8.71 -15.27 11.41
N LYS A 193 -7.49 -15.49 10.92
CA LYS A 193 -6.35 -15.94 11.73
C LYS A 193 -5.72 -14.82 12.57
N ARG A 194 -5.74 -13.57 12.09
CA ARG A 194 -5.06 -12.46 12.77
C ARG A 194 -5.96 -11.68 13.73
N THR A 195 -7.27 -11.66 13.50
CA THR A 195 -8.21 -10.83 14.27
C THR A 195 -9.38 -11.63 14.81
N THR A 196 -10.03 -11.10 15.84
CA THR A 196 -11.24 -11.69 16.44
C THR A 196 -12.53 -11.17 15.81
N ASN A 197 -12.47 -10.06 15.07
CA ASN A 197 -13.61 -9.46 14.38
C ASN A 197 -13.56 -9.59 12.86
N ASN A 198 -12.69 -10.45 12.33
CA ASN A 198 -12.50 -10.66 10.89
C ASN A 198 -12.19 -9.37 10.11
N GLU A 199 -11.55 -8.38 10.75
CA GLU A 199 -11.06 -7.19 10.09
C GLU A 199 -9.54 -7.26 10.02
N GLY A 200 -8.98 -7.99 9.04
CA GLY A 200 -7.54 -8.07 8.79
C GLY A 200 -6.99 -6.81 8.10
N VAL A 201 -6.82 -6.87 6.78
CA VAL A 201 -6.45 -5.72 5.96
C VAL A 201 -7.70 -4.88 5.71
N SER A 202 -7.85 -3.81 6.50
CA SER A 202 -9.04 -2.96 6.49
C SER A 202 -8.92 -1.70 5.63
N ILE A 203 -7.74 -1.42 5.06
CA ILE A 203 -7.49 -0.26 4.21
C ILE A 203 -7.80 -0.66 2.76
N PRO A 204 -8.80 -0.05 2.10
CA PRO A 204 -9.17 -0.36 0.72
C PRO A 204 -7.98 -0.36 -0.25
N SER A 205 -7.09 0.63 -0.20
CA SER A 205 -5.92 0.64 -1.08
C SER A 205 -4.97 -0.52 -0.85
N GLN A 206 -4.82 -1.00 0.39
CA GLN A 206 -4.01 -2.20 0.66
C GLN A 206 -4.64 -3.45 0.08
N ARG A 207 -5.97 -3.60 0.18
CA ARG A 207 -6.71 -4.70 -0.47
C ARG A 207 -6.61 -4.62 -2.00
N ARG A 208 -6.71 -3.40 -2.55
CA ARG A 208 -6.56 -3.14 -4.00
C ARG A 208 -5.20 -3.60 -4.51
N TYR A 209 -4.12 -3.36 -3.76
CA TYR A 209 -2.78 -3.80 -4.16
C TYR A 209 -2.61 -5.33 -4.08
N VAL A 210 -3.26 -6.02 -3.15
CA VAL A 210 -3.34 -7.50 -3.19
C VAL A 210 -4.10 -7.97 -4.44
N GLY A 211 -5.17 -7.26 -4.84
CA GLY A 211 -5.87 -7.52 -6.10
C GLY A 211 -5.02 -7.26 -7.35
N TYR A 212 -4.28 -6.14 -7.38
CA TYR A 212 -3.32 -5.86 -8.45
C TYR A 212 -2.26 -6.95 -8.55
N TRP A 213 -1.71 -7.38 -7.41
CA TRP A 213 -0.75 -8.47 -7.32
C TRP A 213 -1.30 -9.79 -7.90
N ASN A 214 -2.53 -10.16 -7.53
CA ASN A 214 -3.21 -11.33 -8.07
C ASN A 214 -3.37 -11.28 -9.60
N ASN A 215 -3.63 -10.09 -10.16
CA ASN A 215 -3.84 -9.91 -11.60
C ASN A 215 -2.56 -10.01 -12.44
N ILE A 216 -1.39 -9.93 -11.81
CA ILE A 216 -0.10 -9.98 -12.52
C ILE A 216 0.67 -11.28 -12.27
N ILE A 217 0.12 -12.18 -11.46
CA ILE A 217 0.64 -13.53 -11.23
C ILE A 217 -0.01 -14.50 -12.21
N SER A 218 0.79 -15.35 -12.83
CA SER A 218 0.34 -16.49 -13.62
C SER A 218 1.06 -17.77 -13.19
N PHE A 219 0.33 -18.89 -13.22
CA PHE A 219 0.89 -20.20 -12.88
C PHE A 219 1.07 -21.03 -14.16
N PRO A 220 2.27 -21.61 -14.39
CA PRO A 220 2.50 -22.50 -15.52
C PRO A 220 1.54 -23.70 -15.50
N ARG A 221 0.90 -24.00 -16.64
CA ARG A 221 0.00 -25.15 -16.76
C ARG A 221 0.82 -26.45 -16.71
N GLY A 222 0.41 -27.40 -15.87
CA GLY A 222 0.97 -28.76 -15.85
C GLY A 222 2.08 -29.03 -14.83
N VAL A 223 2.51 -28.05 -14.04
CA VAL A 223 3.45 -28.25 -12.93
C VAL A 223 2.76 -27.93 -11.61
N HIS A 224 2.26 -28.97 -10.93
CA HIS A 224 1.83 -28.86 -9.54
C HIS A 224 3.10 -28.64 -8.68
N SER A 225 3.45 -27.39 -8.36
CA SER A 225 4.58 -26.93 -7.52
C SER A 225 5.63 -26.02 -8.20
N GLY A 226 5.37 -25.46 -9.38
CA GLY A 226 6.26 -24.46 -9.99
C GLY A 226 6.17 -23.07 -9.33
N THR A 227 7.27 -22.32 -9.29
CA THR A 227 7.27 -20.89 -8.95
C THR A 227 6.38 -20.14 -9.95
N PRO A 228 5.50 -19.22 -9.51
CA PRO A 228 4.69 -18.45 -10.45
C PRO A 228 5.53 -17.48 -11.28
N ASP A 229 5.03 -17.16 -12.46
CA ASP A 229 5.54 -16.06 -13.27
C ASP A 229 4.89 -14.75 -12.80
N VAL A 230 5.72 -13.73 -12.53
CA VAL A 230 5.28 -12.41 -12.08
C VAL A 230 5.47 -11.39 -13.21
N ASN A 231 4.37 -11.02 -13.85
CA ASN A 231 4.35 -10.06 -14.96
C ASN A 231 4.19 -8.63 -14.44
N LEU A 232 5.26 -8.07 -13.86
CA LEU A 232 5.23 -6.68 -13.38
C LEU A 232 4.88 -5.73 -14.54
N PRO A 233 3.88 -4.85 -14.36
CA PRO A 233 3.50 -3.93 -15.43
C PRO A 233 4.62 -2.94 -15.70
N LYS A 234 4.86 -2.65 -16.98
CA LYS A 234 5.75 -1.55 -17.38
C LYS A 234 5.23 -0.25 -16.78
N ARG A 235 6.14 0.57 -16.25
CA ARG A 235 5.81 1.87 -15.69
C ARG A 235 5.20 2.76 -16.78
N CYS A 236 3.90 3.04 -16.70
CA CYS A 236 3.22 3.91 -17.65
C CYS A 236 2.92 5.29 -17.02
N SER A 237 3.21 6.35 -17.76
CA SER A 237 2.79 7.71 -17.39
C SER A 237 1.39 7.99 -17.92
N ARG A 238 0.56 8.65 -17.11
CA ARG A 238 -0.80 9.07 -17.47
C ARG A 238 -0.98 10.54 -17.12
N GLU A 239 -1.76 11.22 -17.94
CA GLU A 239 -2.14 12.61 -17.76
C GLU A 239 -3.40 12.70 -16.90
N LEU A 240 -3.31 13.14 -15.64
CA LEU A 240 -4.48 13.43 -14.83
C LEU A 240 -5.07 14.79 -15.25
N LEU A 241 -6.29 14.75 -15.79
CA LEU A 241 -7.00 15.90 -16.38
C LEU A 241 -7.95 16.57 -15.39
N ARG A 242 -8.66 15.75 -14.60
CA ARG A 242 -9.71 16.23 -13.68
C ARG A 242 -9.78 15.40 -12.41
N VAL A 243 -10.02 16.08 -11.30
CA VAL A 243 -10.47 15.50 -10.03
C VAL A 243 -11.87 16.01 -9.74
N ARG A 244 -12.84 15.11 -9.52
CA ARG A 244 -14.23 15.46 -9.28
C ARG A 244 -14.82 14.68 -8.11
N LEU A 245 -15.62 15.37 -7.31
CA LEU A 245 -16.34 14.82 -6.16
C LEU A 245 -17.84 15.03 -6.39
N TYR A 246 -18.58 13.94 -6.54
CA TYR A 246 -20.03 13.96 -6.67
C TYR A 246 -20.72 13.84 -5.31
N ASP A 247 -21.92 14.42 -5.21
CA ASP A 247 -22.80 14.33 -4.03
C ASP A 247 -22.10 14.80 -2.74
N THR A 248 -21.43 15.95 -2.81
CA THR A 248 -20.70 16.54 -1.67
C THR A 248 -21.60 17.43 -0.82
N ILE A 249 -21.83 17.08 0.44
CA ILE A 249 -22.71 17.85 1.33
C ILE A 249 -21.91 18.71 2.32
N ASN A 250 -22.52 19.79 2.83
CA ASN A 250 -21.95 20.63 3.90
C ASN A 250 -20.55 21.22 3.61
N THR A 251 -20.18 21.36 2.34
CA THR A 251 -18.90 21.93 1.92
C THR A 251 -18.98 22.52 0.52
N ASP A 252 -18.27 23.62 0.30
CA ASP A 252 -18.11 24.29 -0.98
C ASP A 252 -16.70 24.13 -1.55
N ALA A 253 -15.75 23.57 -0.79
CA ALA A 253 -14.38 23.36 -1.25
C ALA A 253 -13.72 22.18 -0.55
N VAL A 254 -13.00 21.37 -1.32
CA VAL A 254 -12.17 20.28 -0.79
C VAL A 254 -10.77 20.41 -1.37
N PHE A 255 -9.77 20.48 -0.50
CA PHE A 255 -8.37 20.57 -0.92
C PHE A 255 -7.82 19.17 -1.13
N PHE A 256 -6.91 18.99 -2.08
CA PHE A 256 -6.26 17.71 -2.30
C PHE A 256 -4.78 17.86 -2.66
N VAL A 257 -4.04 16.78 -2.41
CA VAL A 257 -2.63 16.62 -2.74
C VAL A 257 -2.46 15.32 -3.53
N VAL A 258 -1.83 15.41 -4.69
CA VAL A 258 -1.42 14.26 -5.51
C VAL A 258 0.06 14.01 -5.25
N SER A 259 0.40 12.76 -4.92
CA SER A 259 1.77 12.33 -4.68
C SER A 259 2.04 11.00 -5.39
N GLU A 260 3.28 10.77 -5.84
CA GLU A 260 3.73 9.49 -6.37
C GLU A 260 4.91 8.94 -5.57
N LEU A 261 5.09 7.62 -5.56
CA LEU A 261 6.28 7.01 -4.96
C LEU A 261 7.50 7.21 -5.87
N GLN A 262 8.54 7.85 -5.34
CA GLN A 262 9.76 8.13 -6.07
C GLN A 262 10.81 7.05 -5.82
N GLU A 263 11.42 6.56 -6.89
CA GLU A 263 12.54 5.65 -6.80
C GLU A 263 13.82 6.39 -6.38
N VAL A 264 14.56 5.81 -5.44
CA VAL A 264 15.84 6.33 -4.95
C VAL A 264 16.90 5.28 -5.21
N THR A 265 17.93 5.63 -5.98
CA THR A 265 19.00 4.70 -6.39
C THR A 265 19.61 3.99 -5.18
N GLY A 266 19.70 2.66 -5.26
CA GLY A 266 20.28 1.83 -4.20
C GLY A 266 19.42 1.68 -2.94
N GLN A 267 18.17 2.18 -2.94
CA GLN A 267 17.25 2.03 -1.83
C GLN A 267 15.98 1.30 -2.24
N LEU A 268 15.57 0.33 -1.42
CA LEU A 268 14.29 -0.37 -1.60
C LEU A 268 13.09 0.51 -1.20
N TYR A 269 13.28 1.43 -0.25
CA TYR A 269 12.24 2.37 0.16
C TYR A 269 12.03 3.45 -0.90
N ARG A 270 10.77 3.66 -1.29
CA ARG A 270 10.37 4.72 -2.23
C ARG A 270 9.56 5.78 -1.49
N PRO A 271 10.11 6.97 -1.16
CA PRO A 271 9.36 8.02 -0.48
C PRO A 271 8.28 8.63 -1.39
N ALA A 272 7.20 9.11 -0.78
CA ALA A 272 6.15 9.81 -1.52
C ALA A 272 6.57 11.27 -1.83
N MET A 273 6.60 11.64 -3.11
CA MET A 273 6.86 13.01 -3.59
C MET A 273 5.54 13.70 -3.94
N GLU A 274 5.34 14.93 -3.44
CA GLU A 274 4.19 15.76 -3.82
C GLU A 274 4.37 16.31 -5.25
N LEU A 275 3.41 16.01 -6.13
CA LEU A 275 3.39 16.47 -7.51
C LEU A 275 2.53 17.72 -7.69
N SER A 276 1.40 17.77 -6.99
CA SER A 276 0.47 18.88 -7.09
C SER A 276 -0.41 19.00 -5.85
N ARG A 277 -0.82 20.24 -5.57
CA ARG A 277 -1.76 20.61 -4.52
C ARG A 277 -2.78 21.58 -5.09
N SER A 278 -4.05 21.30 -4.89
CA SER A 278 -5.15 22.07 -5.48
C SER A 278 -6.43 21.94 -4.66
N SER A 279 -7.52 22.55 -5.13
CA SER A 279 -8.84 22.46 -4.50
C SER A 279 -9.94 22.22 -5.51
N CYS A 280 -10.83 21.28 -5.22
CA CYS A 280 -12.11 21.14 -5.91
C CYS A 280 -13.08 22.20 -5.40
N ARG A 281 -13.80 22.87 -6.30
CA ARG A 281 -14.78 23.94 -6.01
C ARG A 281 -16.07 23.74 -6.82
N PRO A 282 -17.17 24.44 -6.51
CA PRO A 282 -18.43 24.20 -7.18
C PRO A 282 -18.34 24.63 -8.64
N VAL A 283 -18.97 23.86 -9.52
CA VAL A 283 -19.05 24.17 -10.94
C VAL A 283 -19.80 25.51 -11.12
N LYS A 284 -19.12 26.55 -11.63
CA LYS A 284 -19.77 27.83 -11.91
C LYS A 284 -20.66 27.69 -13.15
N LYS A 285 -22.00 27.80 -12.99
CA LYS A 285 -22.95 27.90 -14.11
C LYS A 285 -22.53 29.04 -15.04
N GLY A 286 -22.24 28.74 -16.31
CA GLY A 286 -21.90 29.73 -17.34
C GLY A 286 -20.44 29.78 -17.77
N ASN A 287 -19.51 29.12 -17.07
CA ASN A 287 -18.15 28.94 -17.58
C ASN A 287 -18.09 27.65 -18.40
N GLN A 288 -18.43 27.73 -19.69
CA GLN A 288 -17.77 26.90 -20.68
C GLN A 288 -16.28 27.26 -20.63
N ARG A 289 -15.53 26.64 -19.71
CA ARG A 289 -14.07 26.70 -19.78
C ARG A 289 -13.73 25.95 -21.06
N ASN A 290 -13.23 26.68 -22.06
CA ASN A 290 -12.87 26.17 -23.39
C ASN A 290 -12.28 24.76 -23.30
N THR A 291 -13.12 23.76 -23.51
CA THR A 291 -12.71 22.38 -23.65
C THR A 291 -12.15 22.23 -25.06
N ASN A 292 -10.94 22.78 -25.28
CA ASN A 292 -10.08 22.34 -26.38
C ASN A 292 -9.48 20.95 -26.08
N HIS A 293 -10.27 20.05 -25.50
CA HIS A 293 -9.86 18.66 -25.26
C HIS A 293 -10.38 17.84 -26.43
N LYS A 294 -9.48 17.65 -27.41
CA LYS A 294 -9.64 16.75 -28.54
C LYS A 294 -10.19 15.40 -28.05
N TYR A 295 -11.38 15.10 -28.53
CA TYR A 295 -11.99 13.79 -28.80
C TYR A 295 -11.32 12.56 -28.16
N TYR A 296 -12.02 11.91 -27.23
CA TYR A 296 -11.61 10.63 -26.64
C TYR A 296 -11.71 9.50 -27.67
N VAL A 297 -10.73 8.61 -27.70
CA VAL A 297 -10.77 7.36 -28.47
C VAL A 297 -10.86 6.21 -27.45
N SER A 298 -11.95 5.45 -27.49
CA SER A 298 -12.07 4.15 -26.83
C SER A 298 -11.97 3.06 -27.90
N CYS A 299 -10.93 2.24 -27.87
CA CYS A 299 -10.86 1.05 -28.71
C CYS A 299 -11.73 -0.04 -28.06
N ILE A 300 -12.74 -0.52 -28.78
CA ILE A 300 -13.44 -1.77 -28.46
C ILE A 300 -12.64 -2.86 -29.17
N GLU A 301 -12.14 -3.85 -28.43
CA GLU A 301 -11.60 -5.06 -29.02
C GLU A 301 -12.79 -5.95 -29.39
N ASP A 302 -13.18 -5.93 -30.66
CA ASP A 302 -14.18 -6.86 -31.19
C ASP A 302 -13.51 -8.22 -31.42
N GLU A 303 -13.90 -9.22 -30.63
CA GLU A 303 -13.61 -10.63 -30.87
C GLU A 303 -14.47 -11.15 -32.02
N GLU A 304 -14.11 -10.92 -33.29
CA GLU A 304 -14.63 -11.74 -34.40
C GLU A 304 -13.54 -12.05 -35.45
N GLU A 305 -13.35 -13.35 -35.71
CA GLU A 305 -12.44 -13.91 -36.69
C GLU A 305 -12.84 -13.55 -38.13
N GLY A 306 -11.87 -13.02 -38.89
CA GLY A 306 -11.68 -13.36 -40.30
C GLY A 306 -12.41 -12.50 -41.35
N SER A 307 -11.72 -11.50 -41.90
CA SER A 307 -11.49 -11.33 -43.36
C SER A 307 -10.76 -10.01 -43.66
N LYS A 308 -10.07 -9.96 -44.81
CA LYS A 308 -9.05 -8.98 -45.20
C LYS A 308 -9.58 -7.58 -45.56
N LEU A 309 -8.85 -6.57 -45.09
CA LEU A 309 -8.51 -5.26 -45.69
C LEU A 309 -9.60 -4.48 -46.44
N GLU A 310 -10.13 -3.45 -45.77
CA GLU A 310 -10.18 -2.06 -46.28
C GLU A 310 -9.80 -1.13 -45.12
N SER A 311 -9.14 -0.02 -45.44
CA SER A 311 -8.73 1.02 -44.50
C SER A 311 -9.95 1.72 -43.91
N GLU A 312 -10.59 1.12 -42.91
CA GLU A 312 -11.60 1.81 -42.12
C GLU A 312 -10.88 2.79 -41.18
N GLU A 313 -11.14 4.09 -41.38
CA GLU A 313 -10.80 5.12 -40.41
C GLU A 313 -11.24 4.68 -39.01
N PRO A 314 -10.43 4.92 -37.96
CA PRO A 314 -10.82 4.56 -36.61
C PRO A 314 -12.17 5.22 -36.33
N ARG A 315 -13.21 4.40 -36.09
CA ARG A 315 -14.54 4.89 -35.72
C ARG A 315 -14.39 5.74 -34.46
N VAL A 316 -14.39 7.06 -34.63
CA VAL A 316 -14.30 8.03 -33.54
C VAL A 316 -15.63 7.96 -32.79
N VAL A 317 -15.67 7.17 -31.72
CA VAL A 317 -16.78 7.22 -30.77
C VAL A 317 -16.61 8.51 -29.96
N VAL A 318 -17.31 9.56 -30.38
CA VAL A 318 -17.44 10.77 -29.58
C VAL A 318 -18.27 10.42 -28.37
N GLN A 319 -17.62 10.19 -27.23
CA GLN A 319 -18.32 10.26 -25.95
C GLN A 319 -18.67 11.73 -25.75
N MET A 320 -19.87 12.12 -26.20
CA MET A 320 -20.48 13.33 -25.69
C MET A 320 -20.54 13.16 -24.17
N ASP A 321 -20.14 14.21 -23.45
CA ASP A 321 -20.48 14.38 -22.05
C ASP A 321 -22.02 14.36 -21.97
N THR A 322 -22.63 13.18 -21.93
CA THR A 322 -24.01 12.99 -21.47
C THR A 322 -23.96 13.19 -19.97
N GLU A 323 -23.65 14.41 -19.55
CA GLU A 323 -23.78 14.87 -18.18
C GLU A 323 -25.22 14.59 -17.79
N ASN A 324 -25.38 13.52 -17.02
CA ASN A 324 -26.68 13.05 -16.58
C ASN A 324 -27.39 14.21 -15.89
N SER A 325 -28.66 14.49 -16.22
CA SER A 325 -29.43 15.60 -15.65
C SER A 325 -29.52 15.57 -14.11
N ILE A 326 -29.22 14.41 -13.51
CA ILE A 326 -29.07 14.17 -12.07
C ILE A 326 -27.86 14.90 -11.46
N ILE A 327 -26.79 15.15 -12.22
CA ILE A 327 -25.59 15.90 -11.77
C ILE A 327 -25.95 17.35 -11.43
N TYR A 328 -26.96 17.92 -12.08
CA TYR A 328 -27.46 19.27 -11.79
C TYR A 328 -28.35 19.34 -10.55
N GLN A 329 -28.80 18.18 -10.01
CA GLN A 329 -29.62 18.12 -8.80
C GLN A 329 -28.77 17.93 -7.53
N LYS A 330 -27.53 17.47 -7.67
CA LYS A 330 -26.62 17.21 -6.54
C LYS A 330 -25.39 18.12 -6.61
N THR A 331 -24.86 18.47 -5.44
CA THR A 331 -23.65 19.27 -5.32
C THR A 331 -22.43 18.52 -5.88
N CYS A 332 -21.71 19.18 -6.79
CA CYS A 332 -20.52 18.66 -7.45
C CYS A 332 -19.37 19.64 -7.27
N LEU A 333 -18.22 19.14 -6.81
CA LEU A 333 -16.98 19.91 -6.73
C LEU A 333 -15.97 19.34 -7.71
N ASP A 334 -15.33 20.19 -8.52
CA ASP A 334 -14.31 19.74 -9.45
C ASP A 334 -13.09 20.65 -9.51
N HIS A 335 -12.04 20.07 -10.07
CA HIS A 335 -10.80 20.73 -10.41
C HIS A 335 -10.31 20.17 -11.74
N TYR A 336 -10.15 21.05 -12.73
CA TYR A 336 -9.43 20.77 -13.97
C TYR A 336 -8.03 21.32 -13.87
N PHE A 337 -7.06 20.55 -14.33
CA PHE A 337 -5.69 21.03 -14.43
C PHE A 337 -5.53 21.84 -15.73
N ASP A 338 -5.07 23.09 -15.64
CA ASP A 338 -4.82 23.94 -16.82
C ASP A 338 -3.77 23.32 -17.76
N LYS A 339 -2.80 22.62 -17.16
CA LYS A 339 -1.88 21.72 -17.83
C LYS A 339 -2.02 20.33 -17.19
N PRO A 340 -2.31 19.26 -17.96
CA PRO A 340 -2.46 17.92 -17.42
C PRO A 340 -1.31 17.52 -16.48
N LEU A 341 -1.66 16.97 -15.32
CA LEU A 341 -0.67 16.53 -14.34
C LEU A 341 -0.16 15.15 -14.72
N GLN A 342 1.12 15.04 -15.08
CA GLN A 342 1.75 13.76 -15.34
C GLN A 342 1.90 12.98 -14.03
N VAL A 343 1.41 11.74 -14.01
CA VAL A 343 1.55 10.81 -12.88
C VAL A 343 2.00 9.44 -13.37
N SER A 344 2.80 8.72 -12.57
CA SER A 344 3.28 7.41 -12.99
C SER A 344 3.51 6.44 -11.82
N GLY A 345 3.17 5.16 -12.03
CA GLY A 345 3.38 4.10 -11.05
C GLY A 345 2.38 4.21 -9.91
N ASP A 346 2.87 4.12 -8.67
CA ASP A 346 2.06 4.14 -7.46
C ASP A 346 1.71 5.58 -7.05
N VAL A 347 0.45 5.95 -7.20
CA VAL A 347 -0.06 7.31 -6.98
C VAL A 347 -0.99 7.31 -5.77
N ARG A 348 -0.88 8.36 -4.95
CA ARG A 348 -1.75 8.63 -3.81
C ARG A 348 -2.37 10.02 -3.94
N VAL A 349 -3.69 10.09 -3.78
CA VAL A 349 -4.44 11.36 -3.70
C VAL A 349 -5.06 11.50 -2.32
N ILE A 350 -4.69 12.57 -1.60
CA ILE A 350 -5.17 12.85 -0.25
C ILE A 350 -6.09 14.06 -0.26
N PHE A 351 -7.24 13.97 0.41
CA PHE A 351 -8.22 15.06 0.51
C PHE A 351 -8.27 15.67 1.92
N TYR A 352 -8.39 16.99 2.01
CA TYR A 352 -8.33 17.79 3.22
C TYR A 352 -9.46 18.80 3.29
N GLN A 353 -9.83 19.18 4.52
CA GLN A 353 -10.80 20.26 4.76
C GLN A 353 -10.25 21.65 4.40
N LYS A 354 -8.97 21.89 4.70
CA LYS A 354 -8.24 23.14 4.46
C LYS A 354 -6.81 22.80 4.08
N MET A 355 -6.10 23.72 3.42
CA MET A 355 -4.70 23.54 2.99
C MET A 355 -3.77 23.07 4.10
N ILE A 356 -4.00 23.55 5.32
CA ILE A 356 -3.37 23.07 6.55
C ILE A 356 -4.52 22.64 7.44
N GLY A 357 -4.75 21.33 7.50
CA GLY A 357 -5.92 20.80 8.19
C GLY A 357 -5.92 19.29 8.23
N SER A 358 -6.94 18.76 8.88
CA SER A 358 -7.14 17.33 8.95
C SER A 358 -7.54 16.74 7.60
N ARG A 359 -6.95 15.59 7.27
CA ARG A 359 -7.36 14.74 6.16
C ARG A 359 -8.79 14.22 6.35
N PHE A 360 -9.57 14.25 5.27
CA PHE A 360 -10.86 13.57 5.16
C PHE A 360 -10.69 12.09 4.87
N PHE A 361 -10.01 11.78 3.76
CA PHE A 361 -9.76 10.45 3.24
C PHE A 361 -8.64 10.51 2.19
N TYR A 362 -8.23 9.37 1.65
CA TYR A 362 -7.28 9.27 0.54
C TYR A 362 -7.55 8.00 -0.26
N ALA A 363 -6.92 7.90 -1.42
CA ALA A 363 -6.87 6.67 -2.20
C ALA A 363 -5.46 6.49 -2.77
N CYS A 364 -4.99 5.25 -2.83
CA CYS A 364 -3.80 4.87 -3.58
C CYS A 364 -4.20 3.92 -4.71
N PHE A 365 -3.61 4.11 -5.88
CA PHE A 365 -3.80 3.29 -7.07
C PHE A 365 -2.47 3.20 -7.84
N ASN A 366 -2.42 2.37 -8.88
CA ASN A 366 -1.26 2.28 -9.74
C ASN A 366 -1.70 2.58 -11.18
N THR A 367 -0.94 3.44 -11.89
CA THR A 367 -1.32 3.93 -13.21
C THR A 367 -1.44 2.83 -14.27
N ALA A 368 -0.72 1.72 -14.11
CA ALA A 368 -0.77 0.59 -15.03
C ALA A 368 -2.11 -0.16 -15.03
N PHE A 369 -2.90 -0.03 -13.97
CA PHE A 369 -4.19 -0.70 -13.84
C PHE A 369 -5.36 0.20 -14.25
N ILE A 370 -5.07 1.37 -14.82
CA ILE A 370 -6.06 2.30 -15.36
C ILE A 370 -6.43 1.83 -16.77
N ARG A 371 -7.48 1.00 -16.88
CA ARG A 371 -7.96 0.49 -18.17
C ARG A 371 -8.70 1.57 -18.96
N ASN A 372 -9.68 2.21 -18.34
CA ASN A 372 -10.44 3.29 -18.93
C ASN A 372 -9.77 4.64 -18.63
N SER A 373 -10.09 5.69 -19.38
CA SER A 373 -9.68 7.07 -19.08
C SER A 373 -10.24 7.63 -17.76
N MET A 374 -10.78 6.78 -16.88
CA MET A 374 -11.47 7.19 -15.65
C MET A 374 -11.28 6.15 -14.54
N LEU A 375 -11.01 6.63 -13.33
CA LEU A 375 -11.11 5.87 -12.08
C LEU A 375 -12.19 6.46 -11.19
N GLN A 376 -13.02 5.60 -10.61
CA GLN A 376 -14.07 6.00 -9.68
C GLN A 376 -13.92 5.24 -8.36
N PHE A 377 -14.10 5.96 -7.25
CA PHE A 377 -14.03 5.42 -5.89
C PHE A 377 -15.29 5.81 -5.14
N SER A 378 -16.05 4.80 -4.73
CA SER A 378 -17.13 5.01 -3.75
C SER A 378 -16.54 5.29 -2.37
N ILE A 379 -17.38 5.71 -1.42
CA ILE A 379 -16.94 5.89 -0.03
C ILE A 379 -16.29 4.63 0.59
N ARG A 380 -16.66 3.42 0.11
CA ARG A 380 -16.12 2.14 0.58
C ARG A 380 -14.71 1.86 0.06
N ASP A 381 -14.34 2.50 -1.05
CA ASP A 381 -13.05 2.32 -1.72
C ASP A 381 -11.99 3.32 -1.25
N LEU A 382 -12.39 4.25 -0.38
CA LEU A 382 -11.56 5.31 0.17
C LEU A 382 -10.98 4.95 1.53
N ASP A 383 -9.74 5.37 1.75
CA ASP A 383 -8.99 5.04 2.95
C ASP A 383 -9.24 6.03 4.08
N LYS A 384 -9.36 5.49 5.31
CA LYS A 384 -9.47 6.23 6.57
C LYS A 384 -10.57 7.30 6.58
N VAL A 385 -11.70 7.02 5.93
CA VAL A 385 -12.89 7.88 5.99
C VAL A 385 -13.39 7.96 7.44
N GLY A 386 -13.06 9.06 8.12
CA GLY A 386 -13.51 9.35 9.49
C GLY A 386 -14.92 9.95 9.53
N SER A 387 -15.37 10.37 10.72
CA SER A 387 -16.63 11.11 10.87
C SER A 387 -16.65 12.39 10.02
N ARG A 388 -15.53 13.13 9.97
CA ARG A 388 -15.36 14.33 9.13
C ARG A 388 -15.36 14.04 7.62
N GLY A 389 -14.82 12.89 7.21
CA GLY A 389 -14.91 12.47 5.80
C GLY A 389 -16.36 12.13 5.46
N ARG A 390 -17.03 11.36 6.31
CA ARG A 390 -18.46 11.02 6.15
C ARG A 390 -19.38 12.24 6.16
N SER A 391 -19.06 13.29 6.91
CA SER A 391 -19.93 14.48 6.99
C SER A 391 -19.99 15.28 5.69
N ILE A 392 -19.07 15.04 4.74
CA ILE A 392 -19.09 15.66 3.42
C ILE A 392 -19.54 14.70 2.30
N CYS A 393 -19.71 13.42 2.59
CA CYS A 393 -20.11 12.41 1.61
C CYS A 393 -21.62 12.16 1.69
N GLY A 394 -22.36 12.58 0.66
CA GLY A 394 -23.75 12.21 0.48
C GLY A 394 -23.97 10.71 0.16
N PRO A 395 -25.22 10.24 0.07
CA PRO A 395 -25.55 8.83 -0.12
C PRO A 395 -24.98 8.21 -1.42
N SER A 396 -24.81 9.02 -2.47
CA SER A 396 -24.23 8.61 -3.76
C SER A 396 -22.86 9.22 -3.99
N PHE A 397 -22.11 9.52 -2.91
CA PHE A 397 -20.79 10.11 -3.02
C PHE A 397 -19.84 9.24 -3.85
N CYS A 398 -19.14 9.90 -4.79
CA CYS A 398 -18.16 9.27 -5.65
C CYS A 398 -16.99 10.24 -5.89
N LEU A 399 -15.76 9.76 -5.72
CA LEU A 399 -14.56 10.42 -6.21
C LEU A 399 -14.26 9.89 -7.62
N GLU A 400 -14.10 10.80 -8.56
CA GLU A 400 -13.73 10.51 -9.94
C GLU A 400 -12.40 11.18 -10.29
N LEU A 401 -11.50 10.41 -10.91
CA LEU A 401 -10.24 10.86 -11.47
C LEU A 401 -10.27 10.57 -12.98
N LEU A 402 -10.20 11.63 -13.79
CA LEU A 402 -10.19 11.53 -15.25
C LEU A 402 -8.76 11.63 -15.77
N PHE A 403 -8.37 10.69 -16.62
CA PHE A 403 -7.06 10.58 -17.23
C PHE A 403 -7.13 10.74 -18.75
N GLY A 404 -6.05 11.24 -19.35
CA GLY A 404 -5.83 11.13 -20.79
C GLY A 404 -5.63 9.68 -21.24
N PRO A 405 -5.66 9.45 -22.57
CA PRO A 405 -5.37 8.14 -23.14
C PRO A 405 -3.99 7.64 -22.69
N ALA A 406 -3.83 6.32 -22.61
CA ALA A 406 -2.52 5.74 -22.34
C ALA A 406 -1.56 6.15 -23.47
N ASN A 407 -0.38 6.70 -23.15
CA ASN A 407 0.62 7.05 -24.16
C ASN A 407 1.10 5.77 -24.87
N PRO A 408 0.78 5.55 -26.17
CA PRO A 408 1.17 4.33 -26.88
C PRO A 408 2.70 4.21 -27.08
N LYS A 409 3.44 5.31 -26.88
CA LYS A 409 4.92 5.32 -26.95
C LYS A 409 5.60 4.52 -25.83
N CYS A 410 4.86 4.05 -24.81
CA CYS A 410 5.43 3.26 -23.72
C CYS A 410 5.25 1.74 -23.91
N SER A 411 4.54 1.31 -24.96
CA SER A 411 4.17 -0.11 -25.18
C SER A 411 4.82 -0.78 -26.40
N LEU A 412 5.73 -0.11 -27.13
CA LEU A 412 6.41 -0.72 -28.28
C LEU A 412 7.92 -0.59 -28.17
N VAL A 413 8.54 -1.58 -27.52
CA VAL A 413 9.85 -2.07 -27.93
C VAL A 413 9.68 -3.58 -27.99
N HIS A 414 9.26 -4.06 -29.17
CA HIS A 414 9.57 -5.41 -29.58
C HIS A 414 11.05 -5.43 -29.97
N PRO A 415 11.82 -6.47 -29.59
CA PRO A 415 13.12 -6.70 -30.17
C PRO A 415 12.86 -7.26 -31.58
N HIS A 416 13.14 -6.47 -32.60
CA HIS A 416 13.39 -7.01 -33.92
C HIS A 416 14.83 -6.70 -34.26
N ASP A 417 15.58 -7.78 -34.44
CA ASP A 417 16.78 -7.84 -35.24
C ASP A 417 16.56 -7.13 -36.58
N ASP A 418 17.54 -6.31 -36.97
CA ASP A 418 18.14 -6.34 -38.31
C ASP A 418 19.39 -5.44 -38.29
N ASP A 419 20.53 -6.12 -38.21
CA ASP A 419 21.68 -6.06 -39.12
C ASP A 419 22.10 -4.76 -39.83
N ASN A 420 23.44 -4.61 -39.85
CA ASN A 420 24.28 -4.00 -40.89
C ASN A 420 24.25 -2.47 -41.05
N ASP A 421 25.32 -1.82 -40.59
CA ASP A 421 26.43 -1.38 -41.45
C ASP A 421 27.35 -0.47 -40.61
N ASP A 422 28.66 -0.73 -40.65
CA ASP A 422 29.70 0.31 -40.67
C ASP A 422 31.08 -0.36 -40.91
N ASP A 423 31.37 -0.46 -42.20
CA ASP A 423 32.61 -0.20 -42.91
C ASP A 423 33.94 0.02 -42.13
N ASP A 424 34.94 -0.70 -42.65
CA ASP A 424 36.29 -0.26 -43.00
C ASP A 424 37.10 0.57 -41.98
N ASP A 425 38.10 -0.11 -41.39
CA ASP A 425 39.34 0.54 -40.97
C ASP A 425 40.54 -0.10 -41.68
N ASP A 426 41.08 0.67 -42.61
CA ASP A 426 42.28 0.47 -43.40
C ASP A 426 43.49 0.05 -42.55
N LYS A 427 44.14 -1.06 -42.91
CA LYS A 427 45.59 -1.23 -42.72
C LYS A 427 46.23 -1.88 -43.94
N HIS A 428 46.85 -1.01 -44.74
CA HIS A 428 48.01 -1.28 -45.59
C HIS A 428 48.97 -2.33 -44.99
N PHE A 429 49.39 -3.30 -45.79
CA PHE A 429 50.81 -3.53 -46.07
C PHE A 429 50.98 -4.13 -47.47
N SER A 430 51.83 -3.48 -48.26
CA SER A 430 52.22 -3.80 -49.63
C SER A 430 53.09 -5.06 -49.72
N HIS A 431 52.96 -5.75 -50.85
CA HIS A 431 53.90 -6.75 -51.35
C HIS A 431 55.31 -6.16 -51.50
N ASP A 432 56.30 -6.88 -50.98
CA ASP A 432 57.38 -7.52 -51.76
C ASP A 432 57.80 -8.83 -51.07
#